data_AF-A0A2D8VHL5-F1
#
_entry.id   AF-A0A2D8VHL5-F1
#
_cell.length_a   1.000
_cell.length_b   1.000
_cell.length_c   1.000
_cell.angle_alpha   90.00
_cell.angle_beta   90.00
_cell.angle_gamma   90.00
#
_symmetry.space_group_name_H-M   'P 1'
#
loop_
_entity.id
_entity.type
_entity.pdbx_description
1 polymer ?
#
loop_
_entity_poly.entity_id
_entity_poly.type
_entity_poly.pdbx_seq_one_letter_code
_entity_poly.pdbx_strand_id
1 'polypeptide(L)'
;MNPTITFLLSLLLAIGLVAKPGKKLKIFILAGQSNMVGHANSHTIATLYDSDDAKDKRLAQMVFKKGSGLSKNVLSEQLAEGRKIDELTGGISNDKIKNMSDGPEKTALEAKVKKHKDAYEAYRKQVASACVVSEQVYVSAIADGNKRSGPLSVGYGGNKDKIGPEYGFGLSLAQKLDGPILLIKTSWGGKSINYNFRPPSAGPYELNEKEKNGGKAEEIRKNAGLNWRMMNEAVHAVLKDLKAYHPAYDPKVGHEMAGFVWFQGFNDQFSDAFRDNYRQNMIHFIKDARREYETPKMPFVIGVLGTNMTKEGVDKNAVSMGQREAAKAPEFKGNVVSVESYEVYDLKARKVFDGGWAKNFAQWRLVG
;
A
#
# COMPACT_ATOMS: atom_id res chain seq x y z
N MET A 1 -58.24 29.48 -1.03
CA MET A 1 -56.80 29.56 -1.35
C MET A 1 -56.12 28.35 -0.73
N ASN A 2 -55.75 27.37 -1.54
CA ASN A 2 -55.09 26.12 -1.10
C ASN A 2 -53.58 26.38 -0.88
N PRO A 3 -52.98 25.90 0.23
CA PRO A 3 -51.54 25.92 0.37
C PRO A 3 -50.95 24.67 -0.29
N THR A 4 -50.16 24.88 -1.34
CA THR A 4 -49.42 23.82 -2.03
C THR A 4 -48.25 23.37 -1.15
N ILE A 5 -48.31 22.14 -0.64
CA ILE A 5 -47.21 21.49 0.07
C ILE A 5 -46.19 21.03 -0.97
N THR A 6 -44.99 21.62 -0.97
CA THR A 6 -43.87 21.19 -1.80
C THR A 6 -43.06 20.12 -1.06
N PHE A 7 -43.21 18.85 -1.45
CA PHE A 7 -42.32 17.77 -1.05
C PHE A 7 -41.00 17.88 -1.84
N LEU A 8 -39.89 18.19 -1.16
CA LEU A 8 -38.55 18.00 -1.73
C LEU A 8 -38.17 16.52 -1.61
N LEU A 9 -38.26 15.79 -2.71
CA LEU A 9 -37.69 14.44 -2.83
C LEU A 9 -36.18 14.58 -3.13
N SER A 10 -35.34 14.43 -2.11
CA SER A 10 -33.90 14.27 -2.29
C SER A 10 -33.58 12.84 -2.75
N LEU A 11 -33.52 12.61 -4.08
CA LEU A 11 -32.98 11.36 -4.64
C LEU A 11 -31.44 11.35 -4.48
N LEU A 12 -30.96 10.60 -3.49
CA LEU A 12 -29.59 10.10 -3.47
C LEU A 12 -29.48 8.96 -4.49
N LEU A 13 -29.13 9.29 -5.74
CA LEU A 13 -28.68 8.29 -6.71
C LEU A 13 -27.26 7.83 -6.35
N ALA A 14 -27.16 6.70 -5.65
CA ALA A 14 -25.94 5.93 -5.61
C ALA A 14 -25.80 5.17 -6.95
N ILE A 15 -25.28 5.83 -7.98
CA ILE A 15 -24.89 5.16 -9.22
C ILE A 15 -23.58 4.45 -8.93
N GLY A 16 -23.59 3.11 -8.92
CA GLY A 16 -22.36 2.35 -9.16
C GLY A 16 -21.88 2.73 -10.56
N LEU A 17 -20.77 3.47 -10.67
CA LEU A 17 -20.17 3.78 -11.96
C LEU A 17 -19.55 2.50 -12.52
N VAL A 18 -20.35 1.74 -13.25
CA VAL A 18 -19.82 0.88 -14.32
C VAL A 18 -19.06 1.81 -15.28
N ALA A 19 -17.82 1.46 -15.62
CA ALA A 19 -17.00 2.28 -16.50
C ALA A 19 -17.77 2.62 -17.78
N LYS A 20 -17.97 3.93 -18.05
CA LYS A 20 -18.70 4.37 -19.24
C LYS A 20 -17.93 3.96 -20.50
N PRO A 21 -18.56 3.27 -21.47
CA PRO A 21 -17.91 2.93 -22.73
C PRO A 21 -17.47 4.21 -23.48
N GLY A 22 -16.36 4.11 -24.21
CA GLY A 22 -15.85 5.21 -25.05
C GLY A 22 -14.81 6.14 -24.40
N LYS A 23 -14.29 5.82 -23.21
CA LYS A 23 -13.17 6.55 -22.58
C LYS A 23 -11.87 5.75 -22.69
N LYS A 24 -10.74 6.46 -22.88
CA LYS A 24 -9.40 5.86 -22.87
C LYS A 24 -9.14 5.13 -21.56
N LEU A 25 -8.47 3.99 -21.63
CA LEU A 25 -7.96 3.31 -20.45
C LEU A 25 -6.85 4.16 -19.81
N LYS A 26 -7.02 4.52 -18.54
CA LYS A 26 -6.01 5.25 -17.78
C LYS A 26 -5.12 4.28 -17.04
N ILE A 27 -3.84 4.28 -17.37
CA ILE A 27 -2.85 3.36 -16.79
C ILE A 27 -2.00 4.12 -15.77
N PHE A 28 -1.92 3.60 -14.55
CA PHE A 28 -1.06 4.11 -13.50
C PHE A 28 -0.03 3.06 -13.10
N ILE A 29 1.25 3.44 -13.11
CA ILE A 29 2.32 2.56 -12.64
C ILE A 29 2.57 2.82 -11.16
N LEU A 30 2.58 1.76 -10.36
CA LEU A 30 2.92 1.79 -8.93
C LEU A 30 4.21 1.00 -8.74
N ALA A 31 5.31 1.67 -8.44
CA ALA A 31 6.61 1.02 -8.27
C ALA A 31 7.28 1.38 -6.94
N GLY A 32 8.13 0.48 -6.45
CA GLY A 32 8.93 0.75 -5.27
C GLY A 32 9.37 -0.50 -4.53
N GLN A 33 9.63 -0.33 -3.23
CA GLN A 33 10.06 -1.42 -2.35
C GLN A 33 8.96 -1.85 -1.37
N SER A 34 9.32 -2.38 -0.20
CA SER A 34 8.44 -2.90 0.86
C SER A 34 7.21 -2.01 1.17
N ASN A 35 7.36 -0.69 1.12
CA ASN A 35 6.25 0.26 1.32
C ASN A 35 5.21 0.16 0.19
N MET A 36 5.66 0.03 -1.06
CA MET A 36 4.80 -0.23 -2.21
C MET A 36 4.27 -1.67 -2.20
N VAL A 37 5.08 -2.66 -1.79
CA VAL A 37 4.64 -4.08 -1.69
C VAL A 37 3.36 -4.17 -0.88
N GLY A 38 3.28 -3.47 0.24
CA GLY A 38 2.09 -3.47 1.08
C GLY A 38 2.03 -4.70 1.98
N HIS A 39 2.39 -4.50 3.24
CA HIS A 39 2.44 -5.59 4.22
C HIS A 39 1.30 -5.56 5.24
N ALA A 40 0.42 -4.57 5.17
CA ALA A 40 -0.71 -4.43 6.06
C ALA A 40 -1.70 -5.58 5.86
N ASN A 41 -2.07 -6.25 6.95
CA ASN A 41 -3.15 -7.23 6.91
C ASN A 41 -4.47 -6.51 6.64
N SER A 42 -5.26 -6.99 5.69
CA SER A 42 -6.50 -6.33 5.28
C SER A 42 -7.46 -6.06 6.45
N HIS A 43 -7.50 -6.91 7.47
CA HIS A 43 -8.39 -6.71 8.62
C HIS A 43 -8.01 -5.50 9.48
N THR A 44 -6.76 -5.02 9.44
CA THR A 44 -6.34 -3.85 10.23
C THR A 44 -6.93 -2.55 9.66
N ILE A 45 -7.42 -2.52 8.42
CA ILE A 45 -8.10 -1.34 7.85
C ILE A 45 -9.38 -0.98 8.63
N ALA A 46 -9.91 -1.89 9.45
CA ALA A 46 -11.01 -1.59 10.35
C ALA A 46 -10.64 -0.57 11.43
N THR A 47 -9.36 -0.34 11.74
CA THR A 47 -8.92 0.68 12.72
C THR A 47 -9.33 2.10 12.33
N LEU A 48 -9.67 2.34 11.05
CA LEU A 48 -10.29 3.59 10.60
C LEU A 48 -11.56 3.95 11.37
N TYR A 49 -12.33 2.97 11.86
CA TYR A 49 -13.52 3.21 12.68
C TYR A 49 -13.22 3.76 14.07
N ASP A 50 -11.97 3.64 14.54
CA ASP A 50 -11.52 4.21 15.81
C ASP A 50 -11.06 5.67 15.66
N SER A 51 -11.06 6.22 14.45
CA SER A 51 -10.69 7.61 14.21
C SER A 51 -11.91 8.52 14.15
N ASP A 52 -11.81 9.67 14.81
CA ASP A 52 -12.82 10.73 14.69
C ASP A 52 -12.53 11.70 13.54
N ASP A 53 -11.38 11.55 12.86
CA ASP A 53 -10.99 12.37 11.72
C ASP A 53 -11.93 12.18 10.51
N ALA A 54 -12.27 13.29 9.87
CA ALA A 54 -13.22 13.29 8.75
C ALA A 54 -12.66 12.59 7.50
N LYS A 55 -11.34 12.60 7.28
CA LYS A 55 -10.69 11.86 6.18
C LYS A 55 -10.79 10.36 6.44
N ASP A 56 -10.53 9.90 7.66
CA ASP A 56 -10.61 8.48 8.00
C ASP A 56 -12.05 7.94 7.89
N LYS A 57 -13.03 8.74 8.32
CA LYS A 57 -14.46 8.42 8.13
C LYS A 57 -14.83 8.28 6.65
N ARG A 58 -14.35 9.18 5.79
CA ARG A 58 -14.54 9.08 4.33
C ARG A 58 -13.81 7.89 3.74
N LEU A 59 -12.60 7.60 4.21
CA LEU A 59 -11.81 6.45 3.78
C LEU A 59 -12.52 5.14 4.15
N ALA A 60 -13.04 5.01 5.37
CA ALA A 60 -13.83 3.86 5.81
C ALA A 60 -15.06 3.64 4.90
N GLN A 61 -15.79 4.70 4.56
CA GLN A 61 -16.93 4.63 3.63
C GLN A 61 -16.53 4.22 2.21
N MET A 62 -15.30 4.54 1.78
CA MET A 62 -14.79 4.19 0.46
C MET A 62 -14.31 2.73 0.39
N VAL A 63 -13.65 2.24 1.44
CA VAL A 63 -13.00 0.92 1.43
C VAL A 63 -13.92 -0.21 1.87
N PHE A 64 -15.01 0.09 2.60
CA PHE A 64 -15.99 -0.91 3.04
C PHE A 64 -17.31 -0.79 2.27
N LYS A 65 -17.92 -1.95 1.99
CA LYS A 65 -19.27 -2.05 1.43
C LYS A 65 -20.28 -1.44 2.40
N LYS A 66 -21.26 -0.73 1.83
CA LYS A 66 -22.43 -0.25 2.58
C LYS A 66 -23.15 -1.43 3.22
N GLY A 67 -23.59 -1.27 4.47
CA GLY A 67 -24.29 -2.34 5.20
C GLY A 67 -23.40 -3.51 5.62
N SER A 68 -22.06 -3.36 5.62
CA SER A 68 -21.13 -4.42 6.06
C SER A 68 -21.25 -4.83 7.53
N GLY A 69 -21.97 -4.06 8.35
CA GLY A 69 -22.09 -4.27 9.79
C GLY A 69 -20.85 -3.90 10.59
N LEU A 70 -19.77 -3.45 9.94
CA LEU A 70 -18.59 -2.93 10.63
C LEU A 70 -18.89 -1.55 11.23
N SER A 71 -18.38 -1.31 12.43
CA SER A 71 -18.56 -0.06 13.17
C SER A 71 -17.49 0.11 14.25
N LYS A 72 -17.44 1.30 14.86
CA LYS A 72 -16.58 1.56 16.03
C LYS A 72 -16.89 0.61 17.19
N ASN A 73 -18.16 0.28 17.43
CA ASN A 73 -18.56 -0.63 18.50
C ASN A 73 -18.05 -2.06 18.23
N VAL A 74 -18.25 -2.56 17.01
CA VAL A 74 -17.76 -3.89 16.62
C VAL A 74 -16.24 -3.97 16.75
N LEU A 75 -15.50 -2.96 16.30
CA LEU A 75 -14.05 -2.90 16.49
C LEU A 75 -13.67 -2.88 17.98
N SER A 76 -14.38 -2.10 18.80
CA SER A 76 -14.11 -1.97 20.24
C SER A 76 -14.30 -3.29 20.98
N GLU A 77 -15.36 -4.05 20.64
CA GLU A 77 -15.59 -5.40 21.15
C GLU A 77 -14.44 -6.33 20.78
N GLN A 78 -13.97 -6.28 19.54
CA GLN A 78 -12.86 -7.13 19.09
C GLN A 78 -11.53 -6.78 19.76
N LEU A 79 -11.27 -5.49 20.00
CA LEU A 79 -10.11 -5.06 20.80
C LEU A 79 -10.19 -5.58 22.24
N ALA A 80 -11.38 -5.66 22.83
CA ALA A 80 -11.59 -6.26 24.15
C ALA A 80 -11.38 -7.78 24.14
N GLU A 81 -11.84 -8.47 23.10
CA GLU A 81 -11.59 -9.89 22.89
C GLU A 81 -10.09 -10.18 22.72
N GLY A 82 -9.36 -9.32 22.01
CA GLY A 82 -7.89 -9.38 21.90
C GLY A 82 -7.20 -9.29 23.27
N ARG A 83 -7.59 -8.30 24.11
CA ARG A 83 -7.08 -8.20 25.50
C ARG A 83 -7.31 -9.48 26.29
N LYS A 84 -8.53 -10.03 26.20
CA LYS A 84 -8.90 -11.26 26.90
C LYS A 84 -8.10 -12.47 26.44
N ILE A 85 -7.80 -12.59 25.14
CA ILE A 85 -6.90 -13.64 24.65
C ILE A 85 -5.52 -13.48 25.29
N ASP A 86 -4.94 -12.28 25.26
CA ASP A 86 -3.62 -12.03 25.83
C ASP A 86 -3.57 -12.30 27.34
N GLU A 87 -4.62 -11.93 28.08
CA GLU A 87 -4.78 -12.24 29.51
C GLU A 87 -4.84 -13.75 29.79
N LEU A 88 -5.51 -14.52 28.93
CA LEU A 88 -5.63 -15.97 29.09
C LEU A 88 -4.38 -16.72 28.65
N THR A 89 -3.71 -16.28 27.58
CA THR A 89 -2.55 -16.99 27.02
C THR A 89 -1.23 -16.54 27.61
N GLY A 90 -1.11 -15.30 28.06
CA GLY A 90 0.19 -14.69 28.38
C GLY A 90 0.94 -14.19 27.14
N GLY A 91 0.22 -13.84 26.07
CA GLY A 91 0.80 -13.30 24.83
C GLY A 91 1.21 -14.36 23.81
N ILE A 92 2.18 -14.01 22.96
CA ILE A 92 2.57 -14.78 21.76
C ILE A 92 3.06 -16.20 22.07
N SER A 93 3.76 -16.36 23.19
CA SER A 93 4.36 -17.62 23.61
C SER A 93 3.34 -18.57 24.22
N ASN A 94 2.13 -18.10 24.56
CA ASN A 94 1.13 -18.81 25.35
C ASN A 94 1.67 -19.28 26.73
N ASP A 95 2.54 -18.49 27.37
CA ASP A 95 3.24 -18.88 28.60
C ASP A 95 2.31 -19.33 29.74
N LYS A 96 1.14 -18.69 29.90
CA LYS A 96 0.19 -19.08 30.97
C LYS A 96 -0.34 -20.50 30.77
N ILE A 97 -0.63 -20.89 29.54
CA ILE A 97 -1.10 -22.25 29.22
C ILE A 97 0.05 -23.24 29.29
N LYS A 98 1.22 -22.88 28.75
CA LYS A 98 2.40 -23.77 28.73
C LYS A 98 2.90 -24.12 30.12
N ASN A 99 2.80 -23.19 31.07
CA ASN A 99 3.25 -23.39 32.44
C ASN A 99 2.24 -24.14 33.32
N MET A 100 1.05 -24.47 32.80
CA MET A 100 0.08 -25.29 33.52
C MET A 100 0.41 -26.78 33.37
N SER A 101 0.32 -27.50 34.48
CA SER A 101 0.28 -28.95 34.50
C SER A 101 -0.91 -29.47 33.69
N ASP A 102 -0.74 -30.62 33.05
CA ASP A 102 -1.82 -31.26 32.31
C ASP A 102 -2.95 -31.67 33.26
N GLY A 103 -4.19 -31.36 32.87
CA GLY A 103 -5.36 -31.61 33.70
C GLY A 103 -6.61 -30.85 33.22
N PRO A 104 -7.76 -31.06 33.89
CA PRO A 104 -9.04 -30.48 33.49
C PRO A 104 -9.04 -28.95 33.37
N GLU A 105 -8.29 -28.26 34.24
CA GLU A 105 -8.18 -26.81 34.23
C GLU A 105 -7.48 -26.28 32.97
N LYS A 106 -6.38 -26.92 32.56
CA LYS A 106 -5.64 -26.59 31.34
C LYS A 106 -6.52 -26.80 30.11
N THR A 107 -7.18 -27.96 30.02
CA THR A 107 -8.11 -28.28 28.94
C THR A 107 -9.26 -27.26 28.86
N ALA A 108 -9.83 -26.85 30.00
CA ALA A 108 -10.89 -25.85 30.04
C ALA A 108 -10.39 -24.46 29.58
N LEU A 109 -9.18 -24.06 29.99
CA LEU A 109 -8.57 -22.81 29.55
C LEU A 109 -8.27 -22.82 28.05
N GLU A 110 -7.73 -23.92 27.51
CA GLU A 110 -7.46 -24.10 26.09
C GLU A 110 -8.75 -24.02 25.27
N ALA A 111 -9.82 -24.68 25.71
CA ALA A 111 -11.13 -24.59 25.07
C ALA A 111 -11.68 -23.15 25.07
N LYS A 112 -11.53 -22.43 26.19
CA LYS A 112 -11.93 -21.02 26.31
C LYS A 112 -11.12 -20.13 25.35
N VAL A 113 -9.80 -20.29 25.31
CA VAL A 113 -8.92 -19.54 24.40
C VAL A 113 -9.25 -19.86 22.95
N LYS A 114 -9.52 -21.13 22.62
CA LYS A 114 -9.93 -21.52 21.27
C LYS A 114 -11.19 -20.78 20.84
N LYS A 115 -12.22 -20.70 21.70
CA LYS A 115 -13.46 -19.95 21.41
C LYS A 115 -13.18 -18.48 21.08
N HIS A 116 -12.30 -17.83 21.84
CA HIS A 116 -11.91 -16.44 21.59
C HIS A 116 -11.11 -16.28 20.29
N LYS A 117 -10.16 -17.19 20.00
CA LYS A 117 -9.39 -17.20 18.75
C LYS A 117 -10.28 -17.45 17.53
N ASP A 118 -11.27 -18.33 17.63
CA ASP A 118 -12.24 -18.59 16.55
C ASP A 118 -13.08 -17.35 16.25
N ALA A 119 -13.54 -16.63 17.29
CA ALA A 119 -14.27 -15.36 17.13
C ALA A 119 -13.41 -14.28 16.45
N TYR A 120 -12.14 -14.17 16.85
CA TYR A 120 -11.17 -13.28 16.23
C TYR A 120 -10.96 -13.59 14.73
N GLU A 121 -10.77 -14.87 14.37
CA GLU A 121 -10.61 -15.26 12.96
C GLU A 121 -11.91 -15.05 12.15
N ALA A 122 -13.08 -15.21 12.77
CA ALA A 122 -14.36 -14.86 12.15
C ALA A 122 -14.45 -13.35 11.85
N TYR A 123 -14.04 -12.50 12.81
CA TYR A 123 -13.98 -11.06 12.60
C TYR A 123 -13.04 -10.66 11.47
N ARG A 124 -11.82 -11.23 11.40
CA ARG A 124 -10.88 -10.95 10.30
C ARG A 124 -11.50 -11.26 8.93
N LYS A 125 -12.18 -12.39 8.82
CA LYS A 125 -12.88 -12.79 7.59
C LYS A 125 -14.05 -11.85 7.28
N GLN A 126 -14.78 -11.39 8.28
CA GLN A 126 -15.83 -10.38 8.12
C GLN A 126 -15.26 -9.07 7.59
N VAL A 127 -14.14 -8.58 8.14
CA VAL A 127 -13.51 -7.34 7.65
C VAL A 127 -13.05 -7.48 6.21
N ALA A 128 -12.35 -8.58 5.89
CA ALA A 128 -11.87 -8.83 4.54
C ALA A 128 -13.02 -8.97 3.52
N SER A 129 -14.14 -9.61 3.88
CA SER A 129 -15.30 -9.75 2.99
C SER A 129 -16.10 -8.45 2.84
N ALA A 130 -16.04 -7.58 3.84
CA ALA A 130 -16.63 -6.24 3.81
C ALA A 130 -15.86 -5.26 2.90
N CYS A 131 -14.58 -5.53 2.60
CA CYS A 131 -13.81 -4.68 1.70
C CYS A 131 -14.44 -4.60 0.30
N VAL A 132 -14.44 -3.41 -0.29
CA VAL A 132 -14.93 -3.13 -1.65
C VAL A 132 -14.08 -3.86 -2.69
N VAL A 133 -14.75 -4.41 -3.69
CA VAL A 133 -14.16 -4.89 -4.94
C VAL A 133 -14.57 -3.90 -6.01
N SER A 134 -13.62 -3.34 -6.74
CA SER A 134 -13.90 -2.35 -7.77
C SER A 134 -14.39 -3.00 -9.06
N GLU A 135 -15.42 -2.41 -9.68
CA GLU A 135 -15.86 -2.75 -11.04
C GLU A 135 -15.14 -1.91 -12.11
N GLN A 136 -14.62 -0.73 -11.73
CA GLN A 136 -13.94 0.21 -12.62
C GLN A 136 -12.42 0.05 -12.69
N VAL A 137 -11.77 -0.34 -11.60
CA VAL A 137 -10.30 -0.40 -11.46
C VAL A 137 -9.85 -1.84 -11.48
N TYR A 138 -8.93 -2.14 -12.38
CA TYR A 138 -8.23 -3.42 -12.44
C TYR A 138 -6.76 -3.22 -12.08
N VAL A 139 -6.13 -4.29 -11.60
CA VAL A 139 -4.72 -4.30 -11.20
C VAL A 139 -4.02 -5.49 -11.84
N SER A 140 -2.81 -5.29 -12.33
CA SER A 140 -1.79 -6.33 -12.48
C SER A 140 -0.65 -6.03 -11.52
N ALA A 141 -0.37 -6.94 -10.58
CA ALA A 141 0.59 -6.71 -9.51
C ALA A 141 1.66 -7.79 -9.43
N ILE A 142 2.89 -7.33 -9.21
CA ILE A 142 4.00 -8.07 -8.64
C ILE A 142 4.33 -7.40 -7.29
N ALA A 143 4.12 -8.14 -6.21
CA ALA A 143 4.42 -7.71 -4.85
C ALA A 143 5.24 -8.82 -4.17
N ASP A 144 6.56 -8.69 -4.25
CA ASP A 144 7.51 -9.78 -3.95
C ASP A 144 7.17 -11.04 -4.77
N GLY A 145 6.83 -12.14 -4.09
CA GLY A 145 6.42 -13.40 -4.69
C GLY A 145 4.94 -13.46 -5.06
N ASN A 146 4.12 -12.51 -4.61
CA ASN A 146 2.69 -12.49 -4.91
C ASN A 146 2.46 -11.83 -6.28
N LYS A 147 2.10 -12.64 -7.28
CA LYS A 147 1.75 -12.18 -8.64
C LYS A 147 0.27 -12.44 -8.90
N ARG A 148 -0.48 -11.39 -9.21
CA ARG A 148 -1.94 -11.49 -9.41
C ARG A 148 -2.44 -10.39 -10.34
N SER A 149 -3.49 -10.70 -11.10
CA SER A 149 -4.23 -9.73 -11.89
C SER A 149 -5.74 -9.86 -11.67
N GLY A 150 -6.51 -8.78 -11.80
CA GLY A 150 -7.97 -8.81 -11.69
C GLY A 150 -8.58 -7.49 -11.17
N PRO A 151 -9.87 -7.48 -10.79
CA PRO A 151 -10.50 -6.29 -10.22
C PRO A 151 -9.85 -5.90 -8.90
N LEU A 152 -9.65 -4.59 -8.70
CA LEU A 152 -9.04 -4.06 -7.47
C LEU A 152 -9.82 -4.53 -6.25
N SER A 153 -9.13 -5.22 -5.35
CA SER A 153 -9.67 -5.84 -4.15
C SER A 153 -8.53 -6.05 -3.14
N VAL A 154 -8.83 -6.65 -1.99
CA VAL A 154 -7.79 -7.16 -1.08
C VAL A 154 -6.96 -8.25 -1.79
N GLY A 155 -5.66 -8.31 -1.48
CA GLY A 155 -4.78 -9.40 -1.89
C GLY A 155 -3.75 -9.07 -2.97
N TYR A 156 -3.59 -7.79 -3.32
CA TYR A 156 -2.51 -7.30 -4.19
C TYR A 156 -1.32 -6.74 -3.38
N GLY A 157 -1.32 -6.94 -2.05
CA GLY A 157 -0.17 -6.73 -1.17
C GLY A 157 0.84 -7.88 -1.24
N GLY A 158 1.70 -8.02 -0.23
CA GLY A 158 2.72 -9.08 -0.18
C GLY A 158 2.18 -10.52 -0.13
N ASN A 159 0.88 -10.71 0.13
CA ASN A 159 0.15 -11.97 -0.04
C ASN A 159 -1.36 -11.72 -0.20
N LYS A 160 -2.16 -12.78 -0.34
CA LYS A 160 -3.61 -12.72 -0.55
C LYS A 160 -4.43 -12.06 0.58
N ASP A 161 -3.88 -11.97 1.78
CA ASP A 161 -4.55 -11.38 2.95
C ASP A 161 -4.12 -9.92 3.17
N LYS A 162 -3.18 -9.43 2.37
CA LYS A 162 -2.53 -8.12 2.53
C LYS A 162 -2.97 -7.11 1.48
N ILE A 163 -2.86 -5.86 1.88
CA ILE A 163 -3.09 -4.69 1.03
C ILE A 163 -1.84 -3.80 1.03
N GLY A 164 -1.64 -3.09 -0.08
CA GLY A 164 -0.72 -1.98 -0.17
C GLY A 164 -1.39 -0.68 -0.58
N PRO A 165 -0.57 0.32 -0.98
CA PRO A 165 -1.07 1.61 -1.43
C PRO A 165 -2.04 1.51 -2.61
N GLU A 166 -1.97 0.43 -3.41
CA GLU A 166 -2.84 0.24 -4.57
C GLU A 166 -4.32 0.27 -4.22
N TYR A 167 -4.69 -0.22 -3.04
CA TYR A 167 -6.09 -0.37 -2.66
C TYR A 167 -6.77 0.98 -2.43
N GLY A 168 -6.23 1.79 -1.50
CA GLY A 168 -6.73 3.14 -1.26
C GLY A 168 -6.55 4.07 -2.46
N PHE A 169 -5.41 3.96 -3.16
CA PHE A 169 -5.13 4.78 -4.35
C PHE A 169 -6.14 4.52 -5.47
N GLY A 170 -6.35 3.26 -5.85
CA GLY A 170 -7.26 2.90 -6.94
C GLY A 170 -8.72 3.27 -6.64
N LEU A 171 -9.21 3.00 -5.43
CA LEU A 171 -10.57 3.40 -5.05
C LEU A 171 -10.74 4.93 -5.03
N SER A 172 -9.70 5.68 -4.63
CA SER A 172 -9.72 7.14 -4.70
C SER A 172 -9.78 7.65 -6.14
N LEU A 173 -9.06 7.01 -7.07
CA LEU A 173 -9.12 7.34 -8.49
C LEU A 173 -10.50 7.06 -9.08
N ALA A 174 -11.14 5.95 -8.72
CA ALA A 174 -12.49 5.62 -9.17
C ALA A 174 -13.53 6.70 -8.81
N GLN A 175 -13.36 7.38 -7.66
CA GLN A 175 -14.23 8.49 -7.28
C GLN A 175 -13.99 9.79 -8.07
N LYS A 176 -12.84 9.91 -8.74
CA LYS A 176 -12.39 11.16 -9.38
C LYS A 176 -12.34 11.10 -10.89
N LEU A 177 -12.31 9.91 -11.46
CA LEU A 177 -12.10 9.71 -12.89
C LEU A 177 -13.30 8.98 -13.49
N ASP A 178 -13.77 9.50 -14.62
CA ASP A 178 -14.72 8.81 -15.48
C ASP A 178 -13.96 7.93 -16.47
N GLY A 179 -14.13 6.61 -16.40
CA GLY A 179 -13.59 5.67 -17.39
C GLY A 179 -12.79 4.51 -16.78
N PRO A 180 -12.33 3.57 -17.62
CA PRO A 180 -11.60 2.39 -17.14
C PRO A 180 -10.21 2.76 -16.61
N ILE A 181 -9.78 2.10 -15.53
CA ILE A 181 -8.52 2.37 -14.83
C ILE A 181 -7.75 1.06 -14.66
N LEU A 182 -6.49 1.04 -15.06
CA LEU A 182 -5.57 -0.07 -14.83
C LEU A 182 -4.40 0.39 -13.97
N LEU A 183 -4.17 -0.29 -12.85
CA LEU A 183 -2.96 -0.17 -12.06
C LEU A 183 -1.98 -1.27 -12.47
N ILE A 184 -0.73 -0.90 -12.75
CA ILE A 184 0.36 -1.86 -12.95
C ILE A 184 1.34 -1.69 -11.79
N LYS A 185 1.35 -2.64 -10.86
CA LYS A 185 2.16 -2.60 -9.65
C LYS A 185 3.38 -3.50 -9.78
N THR A 186 4.56 -2.94 -9.56
CA THR A 186 5.85 -3.67 -9.59
C THR A 186 6.68 -3.32 -8.37
N SER A 187 6.74 -4.23 -7.40
CA SER A 187 7.33 -3.93 -6.10
C SER A 187 8.05 -5.12 -5.48
N TRP A 188 9.21 -4.83 -4.86
CA TRP A 188 10.06 -5.85 -4.23
C TRP A 188 10.72 -5.30 -2.97
N GLY A 189 10.64 -6.04 -1.87
CA GLY A 189 11.23 -5.70 -0.59
C GLY A 189 12.76 -5.58 -0.65
N GLY A 190 13.29 -4.66 0.15
CA GLY A 190 14.74 -4.49 0.33
C GLY A 190 15.46 -4.04 -0.95
N LYS A 191 14.94 -3.00 -1.62
CA LYS A 191 15.50 -2.47 -2.87
C LYS A 191 15.80 -0.98 -2.75
N SER A 192 16.92 -0.57 -3.33
CA SER A 192 17.36 0.83 -3.37
C SER A 192 17.17 1.47 -4.74
N ILE A 193 17.01 2.79 -4.79
CA ILE A 193 17.05 3.52 -6.07
C ILE A 193 18.49 3.65 -6.57
N ASN A 194 19.48 3.73 -5.68
CA ASN A 194 20.86 3.88 -6.09
C ASN A 194 21.44 2.65 -6.82
N TYR A 195 20.94 1.45 -6.50
CA TYR A 195 21.45 0.18 -7.06
C TYR A 195 20.38 -0.61 -7.82
N ASN A 196 19.30 -1.06 -7.17
CA ASN A 196 18.35 -1.99 -7.78
C ASN A 196 17.49 -1.34 -8.87
N PHE A 197 16.95 -0.16 -8.57
CA PHE A 197 16.14 0.65 -9.47
C PHE A 197 16.96 1.76 -10.12
N ARG A 198 18.29 1.59 -10.20
CA ARG A 198 19.18 2.59 -10.78
C ARG A 198 18.74 2.92 -12.21
N PRO A 199 18.34 4.17 -12.49
CA PRO A 199 17.89 4.55 -13.82
C PRO A 199 19.09 4.68 -14.76
N PRO A 200 18.94 4.36 -16.07
CA PRO A 200 20.03 4.41 -17.04
C PRO A 200 20.80 5.74 -17.07
N SER A 201 20.11 6.87 -16.97
CA SER A 201 20.73 8.21 -17.03
C SER A 201 21.49 8.61 -15.77
N ALA A 202 21.43 7.83 -14.68
CA ALA A 202 22.31 8.01 -13.53
C ALA A 202 23.73 7.45 -13.77
N GLY A 203 23.99 6.84 -14.93
CA GLY A 203 25.30 6.27 -15.26
C GLY A 203 25.58 4.94 -14.56
N PRO A 204 26.80 4.36 -14.73
CA PRO A 204 27.16 3.08 -14.14
C PRO A 204 27.15 3.13 -12.61
N TYR A 205 26.91 1.99 -11.96
CA TYR A 205 27.03 1.86 -10.51
C TYR A 205 28.50 1.82 -10.10
N GLU A 206 28.86 2.64 -9.13
CA GLU A 206 30.21 2.70 -8.57
C GLU A 206 30.32 1.72 -7.40
N LEU A 207 31.29 0.81 -7.49
CA LEU A 207 31.54 -0.16 -6.43
C LEU A 207 32.25 0.50 -5.25
N ASN A 208 31.84 0.17 -4.03
CA ASN A 208 32.63 0.47 -2.84
C ASN A 208 33.81 -0.51 -2.67
N GLU A 209 34.74 -0.21 -1.76
CA GLU A 209 35.94 -1.03 -1.53
C GLU A 209 35.64 -2.49 -1.17
N LYS A 210 34.58 -2.74 -0.39
CA LYS A 210 34.16 -4.11 -0.04
C LYS A 210 33.67 -4.87 -1.28
N GLU A 211 32.93 -4.21 -2.16
CA GLU A 211 32.41 -4.82 -3.40
C GLU A 211 33.53 -5.07 -4.42
N LYS A 212 34.52 -4.17 -4.51
CA LYS A 212 35.72 -4.36 -5.34
C LYS A 212 36.52 -5.58 -4.89
N ASN A 213 36.74 -5.70 -3.58
CA ASN A 213 37.58 -6.74 -2.99
C ASN A 213 36.82 -8.06 -2.71
N GLY A 214 35.50 -8.08 -2.91
CA GLY A 214 34.63 -9.21 -2.57
C GLY A 214 34.51 -10.31 -3.62
N GLY A 215 35.29 -10.28 -4.71
CA GLY A 215 35.30 -11.31 -5.76
C GLY A 215 34.04 -11.39 -6.64
N LYS A 216 33.07 -10.47 -6.45
CA LYS A 216 31.78 -10.44 -7.19
C LYS A 216 31.55 -9.14 -7.95
N ALA A 217 32.61 -8.38 -8.23
CA ALA A 217 32.53 -7.04 -8.80
C ALA A 217 31.78 -7.00 -10.15
N GLU A 218 32.00 -7.98 -11.03
CA GLU A 218 31.29 -8.06 -12.33
C GLU A 218 29.80 -8.38 -12.16
N GLU A 219 29.47 -9.31 -11.28
CA GLU A 219 28.08 -9.69 -10.98
C GLU A 219 27.30 -8.49 -10.42
N ILE A 220 27.91 -7.74 -9.50
CA ILE A 220 27.31 -6.54 -8.90
C ILE A 220 27.04 -5.50 -9.98
N ARG A 221 28.00 -5.22 -10.86
CA ARG A 221 27.81 -4.28 -11.97
C ARG A 221 26.70 -4.71 -12.93
N LYS A 222 26.63 -6.00 -13.27
CA LYS A 222 25.57 -6.57 -14.12
C LYS A 222 24.18 -6.42 -13.49
N ASN A 223 24.09 -6.59 -12.17
CA ASN A 223 22.83 -6.55 -11.43
C ASN A 223 22.39 -5.13 -11.05
N ALA A 224 23.23 -4.11 -11.21
CA ALA A 224 22.81 -2.71 -11.11
C ALA A 224 21.68 -2.43 -12.12
N GLY A 225 20.60 -1.80 -11.65
CA GLY A 225 19.39 -1.52 -12.44
C GLY A 225 18.55 -2.75 -12.77
N LEU A 226 18.78 -3.92 -12.15
CA LEU A 226 18.00 -5.12 -12.44
C LEU A 226 16.49 -4.93 -12.20
N ASN A 227 16.10 -4.31 -11.09
CA ASN A 227 14.68 -4.09 -10.78
C ASN A 227 14.06 -2.99 -11.66
N TRP A 228 14.85 -2.03 -12.14
CA TRP A 228 14.42 -1.13 -13.20
C TRP A 228 14.03 -1.90 -14.47
N ARG A 229 14.91 -2.80 -14.93
CA ARG A 229 14.65 -3.65 -16.12
C ARG A 229 13.43 -4.56 -15.91
N MET A 230 13.35 -5.25 -14.77
CA MET A 230 12.23 -6.13 -14.45
C MET A 230 10.89 -5.38 -14.35
N MET A 231 10.89 -4.14 -13.82
CA MET A 231 9.70 -3.28 -13.80
C MET A 231 9.25 -2.99 -15.23
N ASN A 232 10.14 -2.53 -16.10
CA ASN A 232 9.79 -2.18 -17.48
C ASN A 232 9.32 -3.41 -18.26
N GLU A 233 10.00 -4.55 -18.11
CA GLU A 233 9.57 -5.82 -18.71
C GLU A 233 8.14 -6.20 -18.31
N ALA A 234 7.83 -6.12 -17.00
CA ALA A 234 6.50 -6.43 -16.50
C ALA A 234 5.43 -5.44 -17.00
N VAL A 235 5.75 -4.15 -17.03
CA VAL A 235 4.83 -3.12 -17.56
C VAL A 235 4.58 -3.37 -19.05
N HIS A 236 5.61 -3.56 -19.86
CA HIS A 236 5.47 -3.83 -21.29
C HIS A 236 4.71 -5.12 -21.58
N ALA A 237 4.88 -6.16 -20.76
CA ALA A 237 4.10 -7.39 -20.89
C ALA A 237 2.59 -7.15 -20.72
N VAL A 238 2.20 -6.26 -19.80
CA VAL A 238 0.79 -5.85 -19.62
C VAL A 238 0.32 -4.97 -20.78
N LEU A 239 1.13 -4.00 -21.21
CA LEU A 239 0.78 -3.08 -22.30
C LEU A 239 0.55 -3.80 -23.65
N LYS A 240 1.22 -4.94 -23.88
CA LYS A 240 1.04 -5.78 -25.08
C LYS A 240 -0.34 -6.44 -25.17
N ASP A 241 -1.03 -6.65 -24.05
CA ASP A 241 -2.33 -7.32 -24.02
C ASP A 241 -3.31 -6.68 -23.02
N LEU A 242 -3.55 -5.38 -23.17
CA LEU A 242 -4.43 -4.61 -22.26
C LEU A 242 -5.85 -5.20 -22.14
N LYS A 243 -6.33 -5.93 -23.14
CA LYS A 243 -7.67 -6.54 -23.11
C LYS A 243 -7.75 -7.66 -22.08
N ALA A 244 -6.67 -8.42 -21.88
CA ALA A 244 -6.58 -9.44 -20.84
C ALA A 244 -6.57 -8.85 -19.42
N TYR A 245 -6.11 -7.61 -19.26
CA TYR A 245 -5.96 -6.97 -17.94
C TYR A 245 -7.09 -6.01 -17.57
N HIS A 246 -7.88 -5.53 -18.55
CA HIS A 246 -9.04 -4.69 -18.28
C HIS A 246 -10.19 -4.97 -19.27
N PRO A 247 -11.35 -5.48 -18.83
CA PRO A 247 -12.43 -5.89 -19.74
C PRO A 247 -13.01 -4.71 -20.54
N ALA A 248 -13.09 -3.52 -19.94
CA ALA A 248 -13.55 -2.31 -20.62
C ALA A 248 -12.48 -1.63 -21.51
N TYR A 249 -11.28 -2.20 -21.69
CA TYR A 249 -10.33 -1.69 -22.69
C TYR A 249 -10.91 -1.86 -24.10
N ASP A 250 -10.89 -0.78 -24.87
CA ASP A 250 -11.26 -0.74 -26.28
C ASP A 250 -10.04 -0.27 -27.11
N PRO A 251 -9.46 -1.13 -27.97
CA PRO A 251 -8.32 -0.76 -28.79
C PRO A 251 -8.62 0.38 -29.78
N LYS A 252 -9.90 0.62 -30.13
CA LYS A 252 -10.30 1.74 -31.00
C LYS A 252 -10.20 3.09 -30.28
N VAL A 253 -10.37 3.10 -28.96
CA VAL A 253 -10.27 4.30 -28.13
C VAL A 253 -8.84 4.48 -27.62
N GLY A 254 -8.16 3.38 -27.32
CA GLY A 254 -6.78 3.34 -26.87
C GLY A 254 -6.61 3.58 -25.36
N HIS A 255 -5.38 3.84 -24.95
CA HIS A 255 -4.99 4.05 -23.56
C HIS A 255 -4.13 5.31 -23.40
N GLU A 256 -3.91 5.72 -22.15
CA GLU A 256 -2.93 6.73 -21.77
C GLU A 256 -2.15 6.29 -20.53
N MET A 257 -0.86 6.62 -20.49
CA MET A 257 -0.04 6.51 -19.28
C MET A 257 -0.35 7.71 -18.38
N ALA A 258 -1.33 7.53 -17.50
CA ALA A 258 -1.97 8.61 -16.74
C ALA A 258 -1.17 9.07 -15.52
N GLY A 259 -0.25 8.25 -15.01
CA GLY A 259 0.62 8.66 -13.92
C GLY A 259 1.53 7.56 -13.39
N PHE A 260 2.47 7.97 -12.55
CA PHE A 260 3.40 7.08 -11.89
C PHE A 260 3.44 7.39 -10.38
N VAL A 261 3.40 6.36 -9.56
CA VAL A 261 3.51 6.46 -8.10
C VAL A 261 4.73 5.67 -7.65
N TRP A 262 5.65 6.35 -7.01
CA TRP A 262 6.86 5.78 -6.46
C TRP A 262 6.80 5.75 -4.93
N PHE A 263 7.01 4.58 -4.33
CA PHE A 263 7.11 4.47 -2.87
C PHE A 263 8.25 3.54 -2.43
N GLN A 264 9.40 4.17 -2.20
CA GLN A 264 10.66 3.53 -1.85
C GLN A 264 11.51 4.54 -1.05
N GLY A 265 12.51 4.09 -0.30
CA GLY A 265 13.52 5.01 0.26
C GLY A 265 14.32 4.40 1.41
N PHE A 266 13.70 3.49 2.18
CA PHE A 266 14.26 2.96 3.42
C PHE A 266 15.67 2.38 3.26
N ASN A 267 15.92 1.62 2.18
CA ASN A 267 17.23 0.98 2.01
C ASN A 267 18.35 1.95 1.61
N ASP A 268 18.03 3.08 0.99
CA ASP A 268 19.05 4.07 0.61
C ASP A 268 19.60 4.83 1.83
N GLN A 269 18.87 4.86 2.96
CA GLN A 269 19.26 5.67 4.12
C GLN A 269 20.48 5.13 4.88
N PHE A 270 20.83 3.85 4.69
CA PHE A 270 21.87 3.17 5.47
C PHE A 270 23.28 3.27 4.86
N SER A 271 23.43 3.95 3.72
CA SER A 271 24.72 4.22 3.09
C SER A 271 24.81 5.68 2.65
N ASP A 272 25.90 6.34 3.02
CA ASP A 272 26.22 7.73 2.65
C ASP A 272 26.10 7.92 1.14
N ALA A 273 26.82 7.09 0.37
CA ALA A 273 26.79 7.11 -1.09
C ALA A 273 25.38 6.92 -1.70
N PHE A 274 24.47 6.25 -1.00
CA PHE A 274 23.11 6.00 -1.49
C PHE A 274 22.19 7.16 -1.13
N ARG A 275 22.18 7.58 0.14
CA ARG A 275 21.30 8.67 0.61
C ARG A 275 21.70 10.02 0.03
N ASP A 276 23.00 10.29 -0.12
CA ASP A 276 23.50 11.60 -0.57
C ASP A 276 23.21 11.81 -2.07
N ASN A 277 23.08 10.72 -2.84
CA ASN A 277 22.71 10.74 -4.26
C ASN A 277 21.20 10.58 -4.50
N TYR A 278 20.37 10.41 -3.46
CA TYR A 278 18.96 10.05 -3.63
C TYR A 278 18.19 11.05 -4.49
N ARG A 279 18.35 12.35 -4.21
CA ARG A 279 17.71 13.43 -4.97
C ARG A 279 18.01 13.33 -6.47
N GLN A 280 19.29 13.19 -6.82
CA GLN A 280 19.72 13.17 -8.21
C GLN A 280 19.25 11.90 -8.93
N ASN A 281 19.36 10.74 -8.28
CA ASN A 281 18.83 9.49 -8.80
C ASN A 281 17.31 9.54 -9.01
N MET A 282 16.57 10.18 -8.12
CA MET A 282 15.12 10.35 -8.27
C MET A 282 14.78 11.22 -9.49
N ILE A 283 15.53 12.29 -9.74
CA ILE A 283 15.38 13.12 -10.94
C ILE A 283 15.65 12.30 -12.21
N HIS A 284 16.75 11.54 -12.25
CA HIS A 284 17.05 10.64 -13.36
C HIS A 284 15.94 9.61 -13.58
N PHE A 285 15.45 9.01 -12.50
CA PHE A 285 14.40 8.00 -12.57
C PHE A 285 13.10 8.56 -13.15
N ILE A 286 12.67 9.76 -12.74
CA ILE A 286 11.47 10.39 -13.29
C ILE A 286 11.64 10.68 -14.78
N LYS A 287 12.80 11.24 -15.18
CA LYS A 287 13.10 11.54 -16.59
C LYS A 287 13.13 10.27 -17.44
N ASP A 288 13.74 9.22 -16.92
CA ASP A 288 13.86 7.95 -17.62
C ASP A 288 12.52 7.24 -17.73
N ALA A 289 11.67 7.27 -16.68
CA ALA A 289 10.34 6.68 -16.73
C ALA A 289 9.46 7.41 -17.76
N ARG A 290 9.55 8.74 -17.81
CA ARG A 290 8.85 9.55 -18.83
C ARG A 290 9.31 9.25 -20.25
N ARG A 291 10.61 9.00 -20.44
CA ARG A 291 11.16 8.62 -21.75
C ARG A 291 10.77 7.20 -22.13
N GLU A 292 10.86 6.25 -21.20
CA GLU A 292 10.50 4.83 -21.39
C GLU A 292 9.06 4.67 -21.90
N TYR A 293 8.13 5.47 -21.36
CA TYR A 293 6.71 5.41 -21.74
C TYR A 293 6.27 6.59 -22.62
N GLU A 294 7.22 7.29 -23.25
CA GLU A 294 6.98 8.37 -24.21
C GLU A 294 5.98 9.45 -23.72
N THR A 295 5.98 9.71 -22.41
CA THR A 295 5.02 10.61 -21.74
C THR A 295 5.78 11.70 -20.97
N PRO A 296 6.31 12.75 -21.67
CA PRO A 296 7.24 13.73 -21.08
C PRO A 296 6.65 14.57 -19.94
N LYS A 297 5.32 14.66 -19.84
CA LYS A 297 4.60 15.36 -18.77
C LYS A 297 3.84 14.43 -17.82
N MET A 298 4.16 13.12 -17.82
CA MET A 298 3.47 12.15 -16.97
C MET A 298 3.45 12.64 -15.51
N PRO A 299 2.26 12.76 -14.88
CA PRO A 299 2.15 13.06 -13.46
C PRO A 299 2.90 12.04 -12.63
N PHE A 300 3.65 12.50 -11.64
CA PHE A 300 4.48 11.64 -10.79
C PHE A 300 4.26 11.95 -9.32
N VAL A 301 3.99 10.91 -8.52
CA VAL A 301 3.82 11.01 -7.07
C VAL A 301 4.96 10.29 -6.37
N ILE A 302 5.64 10.97 -5.46
CA ILE A 302 6.67 10.39 -4.59
C ILE A 302 6.08 10.24 -3.18
N GLY A 303 5.97 9.01 -2.68
CA GLY A 303 5.68 8.77 -1.27
C GLY A 303 6.92 9.07 -0.42
N VAL A 304 6.85 10.10 0.42
CA VAL A 304 7.94 10.46 1.33
C VAL A 304 8.07 9.38 2.41
N LEU A 305 9.29 8.95 2.71
CA LEU A 305 9.57 7.91 3.69
C LEU A 305 9.15 8.35 5.10
N GLY A 306 8.07 7.76 5.61
CA GLY A 306 7.51 8.11 6.92
C GLY A 306 8.01 7.27 8.09
N THR A 307 9.05 6.44 7.95
CA THR A 307 9.49 5.50 8.99
C THR A 307 10.02 6.17 10.26
N ASN A 308 10.40 7.45 10.18
CA ASN A 308 10.76 8.25 11.34
C ASN A 308 9.54 8.84 12.08
N MET A 309 8.32 8.57 11.58
CA MET A 309 6.99 8.78 12.19
C MET A 309 6.58 10.22 12.50
N THR A 310 7.49 11.07 12.95
CA THR A 310 7.22 12.46 13.31
C THR A 310 7.76 13.39 12.24
N LYS A 311 7.18 14.59 12.16
CA LYS A 311 7.69 15.64 11.28
C LYS A 311 9.18 15.90 11.54
N GLU A 312 9.58 16.05 12.79
CA GLU A 312 10.98 16.29 13.17
C GLU A 312 11.90 15.15 12.71
N GLY A 313 11.48 13.90 12.88
CA GLY A 313 12.26 12.74 12.49
C GLY A 313 12.41 12.62 10.97
N VAL A 314 11.32 12.86 10.23
CA VAL A 314 11.34 12.82 8.76
C VAL A 314 12.11 14.01 8.18
N ASP A 315 12.04 15.19 8.81
CA ASP A 315 12.78 16.38 8.36
C ASP A 315 14.30 16.26 8.56
N LYS A 316 14.76 15.38 9.45
CA LYS A 316 16.19 15.04 9.61
C LYS A 316 16.64 13.87 8.74
N ASN A 317 15.72 13.17 8.07
CA ASN A 317 16.06 12.02 7.24
C ASN A 317 16.47 12.49 5.83
N ALA A 318 17.75 12.31 5.48
CA ALA A 318 18.32 12.78 4.21
C ALA A 318 17.58 12.23 2.98
N VAL A 319 17.12 10.98 3.00
CA VAL A 319 16.32 10.40 1.90
C VAL A 319 14.98 11.12 1.76
N SER A 320 14.31 11.39 2.88
CA SER A 320 13.03 12.11 2.90
C SER A 320 13.17 13.54 2.39
N MET A 321 14.26 14.22 2.75
CA MET A 321 14.61 15.51 2.16
C MET A 321 14.84 15.38 0.64
N GLY A 322 15.65 14.41 0.21
CA GLY A 322 15.94 14.17 -1.20
C GLY A 322 14.68 13.88 -2.04
N GLN A 323 13.69 13.18 -1.49
CA GLN A 323 12.38 12.94 -2.12
C GLN A 323 11.62 14.25 -2.37
N ARG A 324 11.56 15.12 -1.36
CA ARG A 324 10.88 16.43 -1.46
C ARG A 324 11.62 17.36 -2.41
N GLU A 325 12.95 17.39 -2.34
CA GLU A 325 13.77 18.24 -3.20
C GLU A 325 13.74 17.80 -4.66
N ALA A 326 13.71 16.49 -4.93
CA ALA A 326 13.49 15.97 -6.27
C ALA A 326 12.13 16.41 -6.82
N ALA A 327 11.05 16.28 -6.03
CA ALA A 327 9.71 16.74 -6.44
C ALA A 327 9.66 18.25 -6.76
N LYS A 328 10.46 19.07 -6.06
CA LYS A 328 10.56 20.52 -6.23
C LYS A 328 11.51 20.97 -7.36
N ALA A 329 12.16 20.05 -8.08
CA ALA A 329 13.05 20.41 -9.17
C ALA A 329 12.32 21.31 -10.20
N PRO A 330 12.95 22.38 -10.72
CA PRO A 330 12.26 23.36 -11.59
C PRO A 330 11.57 22.74 -12.81
N GLU A 331 12.20 21.76 -13.41
CA GLU A 331 11.72 20.96 -14.55
C GLU A 331 10.47 20.11 -14.26
N PHE A 332 10.10 19.96 -13.00
CA PHE A 332 8.98 19.15 -12.54
C PHE A 332 7.79 19.96 -12.01
N LYS A 333 7.90 21.29 -12.02
CA LYS A 333 6.86 22.21 -11.55
C LYS A 333 5.49 21.89 -12.18
N GLY A 334 4.50 21.65 -11.34
CA GLY A 334 3.11 21.38 -11.72
C GLY A 334 2.78 19.92 -12.07
N ASN A 335 3.78 19.05 -12.23
CA ASN A 335 3.57 17.66 -12.67
C ASN A 335 4.19 16.60 -11.75
N VAL A 336 4.95 16.98 -10.73
CA VAL A 336 5.48 16.06 -9.71
C VAL A 336 5.12 16.57 -8.32
N VAL A 337 4.67 15.68 -7.46
CA VAL A 337 4.35 15.99 -6.06
C VAL A 337 4.93 14.93 -5.12
N SER A 338 5.31 15.36 -3.92
CA SER A 338 5.66 14.46 -2.83
C SER A 338 4.51 14.40 -1.82
N VAL A 339 4.18 13.22 -1.33
CA VAL A 339 3.09 12.99 -0.36
C VAL A 339 3.69 12.44 0.93
N GLU A 340 3.37 13.09 2.05
CA GLU A 340 3.88 12.74 3.37
C GLU A 340 3.19 11.49 3.93
N SER A 341 3.92 10.38 4.06
CA SER A 341 3.33 9.16 4.65
C SER A 341 3.35 9.14 6.19
N TYR A 342 4.18 9.97 6.83
CA TYR A 342 4.26 10.01 8.29
C TYR A 342 2.99 10.60 8.95
N GLU A 343 2.24 11.43 8.22
CA GLU A 343 0.99 12.04 8.71
C GLU A 343 -0.12 11.00 8.94
N VAL A 344 0.01 9.82 8.33
CA VAL A 344 -0.94 8.70 8.46
C VAL A 344 -0.31 7.48 9.13
N TYR A 345 0.78 7.68 9.88
CA TYR A 345 1.41 6.62 10.67
C TYR A 345 0.51 6.21 11.83
N ASP A 346 0.23 4.93 12.00
CA ASP A 346 -0.69 4.44 13.04
C ASP A 346 -0.03 4.47 14.43
N LEU A 347 -0.18 5.60 15.11
CA LEU A 347 0.32 5.80 16.47
C LEU A 347 -0.44 4.96 17.51
N LYS A 348 -1.64 4.44 17.19
CA LYS A 348 -2.38 3.57 18.11
C LYS A 348 -1.82 2.16 18.08
N ALA A 349 -1.59 1.61 16.89
CA ALA A 349 -0.84 0.37 16.73
C ALA A 349 0.53 0.48 17.40
N ARG A 350 1.23 1.61 17.19
CA ARG A 350 2.53 1.87 17.81
C ARG A 350 2.50 1.82 19.34
N LYS A 351 1.45 2.32 19.99
CA LYS A 351 1.31 2.22 21.46
C LYS A 351 1.25 0.76 21.95
N VAL A 352 0.57 -0.12 21.20
CA VAL A 352 0.55 -1.57 21.52
C VAL A 352 1.95 -2.17 21.31
N PHE A 353 2.65 -1.73 20.26
CA PHE A 353 4.03 -2.14 20.00
C PHE A 353 4.98 -1.79 21.16
N ASP A 354 5.01 -0.51 21.53
CA ASP A 354 5.87 0.03 22.59
C ASP A 354 5.48 -0.51 23.98
N GLY A 355 4.20 -0.81 24.21
CA GLY A 355 3.71 -1.45 25.43
C GLY A 355 4.08 -2.93 25.58
N GLY A 356 4.89 -3.49 24.66
CA GLY A 356 5.30 -4.88 24.65
C GLY A 356 4.35 -5.76 23.85
N TRP A 357 4.40 -5.65 22.52
CA TRP A 357 3.55 -6.42 21.60
C TRP A 357 3.59 -7.93 21.83
N ALA A 358 4.72 -8.49 22.26
CA ALA A 358 4.85 -9.93 22.48
C ALA A 358 3.91 -10.41 23.61
N LYS A 359 3.72 -9.60 24.66
CA LYS A 359 2.77 -9.88 25.75
C LYS A 359 1.33 -9.53 25.35
N ASN A 360 1.16 -8.59 24.44
CA ASN A 360 -0.12 -8.10 23.92
C ASN A 360 -0.36 -8.56 22.47
N PHE A 361 -0.08 -9.83 22.19
CA PHE A 361 0.05 -10.31 20.80
C PHE A 361 -1.29 -10.33 20.06
N ALA A 362 -2.37 -10.74 20.71
CA ALA A 362 -3.70 -10.75 20.10
C ALA A 362 -4.19 -9.32 19.84
N GLN A 363 -3.93 -8.38 20.75
CA GLN A 363 -4.19 -6.96 20.49
C GLN A 363 -3.34 -6.42 19.34
N TRP A 364 -2.03 -6.72 19.33
CA TRP A 364 -1.12 -6.28 18.27
C TRP A 364 -1.62 -6.75 16.91
N ARG A 365 -2.02 -8.02 16.79
CA ARG A 365 -2.55 -8.57 15.54
C ARG A 365 -3.83 -7.90 15.05
N LEU A 366 -4.62 -7.24 15.91
CA LEU A 366 -5.82 -6.51 15.49
C LEU A 366 -5.50 -5.16 14.81
N VAL A 367 -4.36 -4.57 15.14
CA VAL A 367 -4.02 -3.19 14.77
C VAL A 367 -2.76 -3.07 13.90
N GLY A 368 -1.88 -4.08 13.90
CA GLY A 368 -0.53 -4.03 13.30
C GLY A 368 -0.14 -5.24 12.46
#